data_AF-A0A401PX45-F1
#
_entry.id   AF-A0A401PX45-F1
#
_cell.length_a   1.000
_cell.length_b   1.000
_cell.length_c   1.000
_cell.angle_alpha   90.00
_cell.angle_beta   90.00
_cell.angle_gamma   90.00
#
_symmetry.space_group_name_H-M   'P 1'
#
loop_
_entity.id
_entity.type
_entity.pdbx_description
1 polymer ?
#
loop_
_entity_poly.entity_id
_entity_poly.type
_entity_poly.pdbx_seq_one_letter_code
_entity_poly.pdbx_strand_id
1 'polypeptide(L)'
;RNEEEEHEERLEIRRRLTRKLSLRPTVAELQARRILRFNEYVEVTEAQDYDRRADKPWTRLTPADKAAIRKELNEFKSREMEVHEESRHLTRFHRP
;
A
#
# COMPACT_ATOMS: atom_id res chain seq x y z
N ARG A 1 -29.13 3.61 -5.74
CA ARG A 1 -28.07 3.16 -6.67
C ARG A 1 -28.10 1.64 -6.62
N ASN A 2 -28.28 0.96 -7.75
CA ASN A 2 -28.71 -0.44 -7.76
C ASN A 2 -27.52 -1.35 -7.39
N GLU A 3 -27.54 -1.97 -6.21
CA GLU A 3 -26.43 -2.78 -5.68
C GLU A 3 -26.05 -3.95 -6.62
N GLU A 4 -27.04 -4.42 -7.39
CA GLU A 4 -26.89 -5.44 -8.41
C GLU A 4 -26.07 -4.95 -9.61
N GLU A 5 -26.30 -3.71 -10.05
CA GLU A 5 -25.55 -3.07 -11.14
C GLU A 5 -24.09 -2.84 -10.73
N GLU A 6 -23.84 -2.39 -9.51
CA GLU A 6 -22.46 -2.25 -8.97
C GLU A 6 -21.75 -3.60 -8.84
N HIS A 7 -22.48 -4.68 -8.53
CA HIS A 7 -21.93 -6.03 -8.49
C HIS A 7 -21.54 -6.52 -9.88
N GLU A 8 -22.40 -6.33 -10.88
CA GLU A 8 -22.13 -6.69 -12.27
C GLU A 8 -20.93 -5.92 -12.84
N GLU A 9 -20.84 -4.60 -12.58
CA GLU A 9 -19.68 -3.78 -12.96
C GLU A 9 -18.38 -4.32 -12.35
N ARG A 10 -18.39 -4.69 -11.07
CA ARG A 10 -17.22 -5.29 -10.40
C ARG A 10 -16.82 -6.63 -11.03
N LEU A 11 -17.79 -7.47 -11.38
CA LEU A 11 -17.53 -8.75 -12.06
C LEU A 11 -16.93 -8.52 -13.45
N GLU A 12 -17.43 -7.54 -14.19
CA GLU A 12 -16.92 -7.18 -15.51
C GLU A 12 -15.49 -6.63 -15.43
N ILE A 13 -15.21 -5.72 -14.50
CA ILE A 13 -13.87 -5.19 -14.23
C ILE A 13 -12.91 -6.35 -13.92
N ARG A 14 -13.32 -7.29 -13.05
CA ARG A 14 -12.53 -8.47 -12.70
C ARG A 14 -12.22 -9.32 -13.93
N ARG A 15 -13.22 -9.65 -14.75
CA ARG A 15 -13.03 -10.43 -16.00
C ARG A 15 -12.08 -9.73 -16.96
N ARG A 16 -12.27 -8.42 -17.18
CA ARG A 16 -11.42 -7.60 -18.04
C ARG A 16 -9.98 -7.56 -17.53
N LEU A 17 -9.79 -7.44 -16.22
CA LEU A 17 -8.47 -7.44 -15.59
C LEU A 17 -7.76 -8.78 -15.76
N THR A 18 -8.41 -9.91 -15.47
CA THR A 18 -7.84 -11.24 -15.65
C THR A 18 -7.37 -11.47 -17.09
N ARG A 19 -8.16 -11.04 -18.08
CA ARG A 19 -7.76 -11.10 -19.49
C ARG A 19 -6.55 -10.21 -19.80
N LYS A 20 -6.52 -8.97 -19.29
CA LYS A 20 -5.39 -8.05 -19.49
C LYS A 20 -4.10 -8.56 -18.85
N LEU A 21 -4.19 -9.20 -17.69
CA LEU A 21 -3.02 -9.74 -16.97
C LEU A 21 -2.46 -10.99 -17.65
N SER A 22 -3.33 -11.88 -18.15
CA SER A 22 -2.90 -13.07 -18.91
C SER A 22 -2.30 -12.74 -20.27
N LEU A 23 -2.74 -11.65 -20.91
CA LEU A 23 -2.21 -11.16 -22.18
C LEU A 23 -1.25 -9.98 -22.01
N ARG A 24 -0.60 -9.87 -20.84
CA ARG A 24 0.32 -8.76 -20.59
C ARG A 24 1.55 -8.91 -21.49
N PRO A 25 1.94 -7.86 -22.24
CA PRO A 25 3.11 -7.92 -23.10
C PRO A 25 4.39 -8.23 -22.32
N THR A 26 5.30 -8.95 -22.95
CA THR A 26 6.63 -9.22 -22.39
C THR A 26 7.48 -7.94 -22.39
N VAL A 27 8.56 -7.92 -21.59
CA VAL A 27 9.51 -6.79 -21.60
C VAL A 27 10.10 -6.57 -22.99
N ALA A 28 10.42 -7.65 -23.71
CA ALA A 28 10.92 -7.60 -25.08
C ALA A 28 9.89 -6.96 -26.05
N GLU A 29 8.61 -7.29 -25.91
CA GLU A 29 7.55 -6.67 -26.71
C GLU A 29 7.35 -5.19 -26.39
N LEU A 30 7.45 -4.80 -25.11
CA LEU A 30 7.38 -3.40 -24.69
C LEU A 30 8.57 -2.58 -25.23
N GLN A 31 9.76 -3.17 -25.28
CA GLN A 31 10.95 -2.58 -25.90
C GLN A 31 10.83 -2.48 -27.42
N ALA A 32 10.39 -3.56 -28.09
CA ALA A 32 10.18 -3.58 -29.54
C ALA A 32 9.15 -2.54 -29.99
N ARG A 33 8.09 -2.34 -29.20
CA ARG A 33 7.06 -1.32 -29.43
C ARG A 33 7.45 0.08 -28.94
N ARG A 34 8.65 0.25 -28.37
CA ARG A 34 9.16 1.50 -27.77
C ARG A 34 8.20 2.11 -26.72
N ILE A 35 7.43 1.27 -26.02
CA ILE A 35 6.48 1.69 -24.96
C ILE A 35 7.23 2.02 -23.67
N LEU A 36 8.24 1.23 -23.33
CA LEU A 36 9.15 1.50 -22.22
C LEU A 36 10.51 1.85 -22.79
N ARG A 37 11.05 3.00 -22.37
CA ARG A 37 12.40 3.43 -22.69
C ARG A 37 13.13 3.66 -21.38
N PHE A 38 14.20 2.92 -21.17
CA PHE A 38 15.11 3.13 -20.04
C PHE A 38 16.33 3.85 -20.57
N ASN A 39 16.80 4.88 -19.87
CA ASN A 39 18.09 5.47 -20.17
C ASN A 39 19.18 4.49 -19.74
N GLU A 40 20.15 4.26 -20.62
CA GLU A 40 21.32 3.42 -20.30
C GLU A 40 22.31 4.14 -19.38
N TYR A 41 22.29 5.47 -19.43
CA TYR A 41 23.11 6.30 -18.56
C TYR A 41 22.45 6.44 -17.20
N VAL A 42 23.18 6.05 -16.16
CA VAL A 42 22.83 6.27 -14.76
C VAL A 42 23.90 7.18 -14.17
N GLU A 43 23.51 8.38 -13.76
CA GLU A 43 24.39 9.29 -13.03
C GLU A 43 24.58 8.77 -11.61
N VAL A 44 25.83 8.75 -11.15
CA VAL A 44 26.20 8.32 -9.80
C VAL A 44 26.87 9.48 -9.10
N THR A 45 26.39 9.81 -7.91
CA THR A 45 26.95 10.84 -7.04
C THR A 45 27.25 10.27 -5.67
N GLU A 46 28.21 10.87 -4.97
CA GLU A 46 28.56 10.46 -3.61
C GLU A 46 27.45 10.86 -2.64
N ALA A 47 26.98 9.89 -1.86
CA ALA A 47 26.11 10.17 -0.73
C ALA A 47 26.95 10.70 0.45
N GLN A 48 26.33 11.50 1.32
CA GLN A 48 27.00 11.98 2.53
C GLN A 48 27.53 10.79 3.36
N ASP A 49 28.79 10.89 3.80
CA ASP A 49 29.40 9.90 4.68
C ASP A 49 29.22 10.34 6.14
N TYR A 50 28.16 9.83 6.76
CA TYR A 50 27.85 10.06 8.16
C TYR A 50 27.18 8.83 8.77
N ASP A 51 27.21 8.77 10.10
CA ASP A 51 26.59 7.69 10.85
C ASP A 51 25.06 7.78 10.82
N ARG A 52 24.44 6.83 10.12
CA ARG A 52 22.98 6.69 10.00
C ARG A 52 22.37 5.74 11.02
N ARG A 53 23.14 5.28 12.01
CA ARG A 53 22.63 4.37 13.05
C ARG A 53 21.57 5.11 13.88
N ALA A 54 20.45 4.44 14.10
CA ALA A 54 19.40 4.86 15.00
C ALA A 54 19.02 3.67 15.89
N ASP A 55 18.62 3.98 17.12
CA ASP A 55 18.05 2.97 18.01
C ASP A 55 16.75 2.40 17.41
N LYS A 56 16.46 1.14 17.73
CA LYS A 56 15.28 0.41 17.25
C LYS A 56 14.37 0.07 18.44
N PRO A 57 13.69 1.05 19.05
CA PRO A 57 12.94 0.85 20.30
C PRO A 57 11.84 -0.20 20.17
N TRP A 58 11.27 -0.37 18.97
CA TRP A 58 10.23 -1.37 18.70
C TRP A 58 10.68 -2.83 18.92
N THR A 59 12.00 -3.09 18.93
CA THR A 59 12.54 -4.44 19.19
C THR A 59 12.44 -4.86 20.66
N ARG A 60 12.31 -3.89 21.58
CA ARG A 60 12.27 -4.10 23.03
C ARG A 60 10.86 -4.04 23.63
N LEU A 61 9.82 -3.96 22.79
CA LEU A 61 8.43 -3.90 23.26
C LEU A 61 7.96 -5.24 23.83
N THR A 62 7.54 -5.23 25.09
CA THR A 62 6.94 -6.39 25.76
C THR A 62 5.53 -6.67 25.22
N PRO A 63 4.96 -7.86 25.48
CA PRO A 63 3.55 -8.13 25.17
C PRO A 63 2.58 -7.13 25.81
N ALA A 64 2.88 -6.67 27.03
CA ALA A 64 2.09 -5.68 27.76
C ALA A 64 2.16 -4.31 27.09
N ASP A 65 3.35 -3.84 26.69
CA ASP A 65 3.52 -2.58 25.96
C ASP A 65 2.73 -2.61 24.66
N LYS A 66 2.81 -3.72 23.92
CA LYS A 66 2.05 -3.89 22.67
C LYS A 66 0.55 -3.84 22.94
N ALA A 67 0.07 -4.41 24.04
CA ALA A 67 -1.35 -4.35 24.40
C ALA A 67 -1.81 -2.92 24.74
N ALA A 68 -1.01 -2.19 25.52
CA ALA A 68 -1.24 -0.79 25.83
C ALA A 68 -1.29 0.07 24.54
N ILE A 69 -0.30 -0.08 23.66
CA ILE A 69 -0.23 0.65 22.38
C ILE A 69 -1.44 0.33 21.49
N ARG A 70 -1.89 -0.93 21.42
CA ARG A 70 -3.09 -1.29 20.64
C ARG A 70 -4.35 -0.61 21.18
N LYS A 71 -4.50 -0.55 22.51
CA LYS A 71 -5.61 0.13 23.17
C LYS A 71 -5.59 1.63 22.85
N GLU A 72 -4.45 2.28 23.03
CA GLU A 72 -4.24 3.70 22.75
C GLU A 72 -4.55 4.03 21.29
N LEU A 73 -4.02 3.26 20.33
CA LEU A 73 -4.27 3.48 18.90
C LEU A 73 -5.75 3.31 18.53
N ASN A 74 -6.46 2.36 19.14
CA ASN A 74 -7.89 2.18 18.89
C ASN A 74 -8.72 3.33 19.46
N GLU A 75 -8.35 3.84 20.63
CA GLU A 75 -9.00 5.00 21.25
C GLU A 75 -8.80 6.25 20.39
N PHE A 76 -7.56 6.53 19.99
CA PHE A 76 -7.24 7.62 19.06
C PHE A 76 -8.03 7.51 17.75
N LYS A 77 -8.02 6.34 17.10
CA LYS A 77 -8.71 6.11 15.82
C LYS A 77 -10.24 6.23 15.90
N SER A 78 -10.82 6.00 17.08
CA SER A 78 -12.28 6.04 17.26
C SER A 78 -12.79 7.41 17.69
N ARG A 79 -11.96 8.24 18.32
CA ARG A 79 -12.40 9.50 18.94
C ARG A 79 -11.74 10.76 18.39
N GLU A 80 -10.49 10.66 17.96
CA GLU A 80 -9.66 11.84 17.65
C GLU A 80 -9.25 11.90 16.18
N MET A 81 -8.99 10.74 15.56
CA MET A 81 -8.55 10.69 14.18
C MET A 81 -9.71 11.00 13.22
N GLU A 82 -9.64 12.14 12.55
CA GLU A 82 -10.61 12.50 11.52
C GLU A 82 -10.47 11.57 10.30
N VAL A 83 -11.60 10.98 9.90
CA VAL A 83 -11.69 10.12 8.71
C VAL A 83 -12.98 10.46 7.98
N HIS A 84 -12.87 10.68 6.67
CA HIS A 84 -14.02 10.89 5.80
C HIS A 84 -15.03 9.75 5.95
N GLU A 85 -16.33 10.06 5.96
CA GLU A 85 -17.39 9.11 6.31
C GLU A 85 -17.35 7.84 5.44
N GLU A 86 -17.20 8.02 4.12
CA GLU A 86 -17.09 6.91 3.16
C GLU A 86 -15.84 6.04 3.37
N SER A 87 -14.79 6.57 4.01
CA SER A 87 -13.53 5.87 4.24
C SER A 87 -13.39 5.24 5.63
N ARG A 88 -14.39 5.41 6.52
CA ARG A 88 -14.33 4.87 7.90
C ARG A 88 -14.11 3.36 7.96
N HIS A 89 -14.60 2.62 6.97
CA HIS A 89 -14.41 1.18 6.86
C HIS A 89 -12.95 0.77 6.61
N LEU A 90 -12.10 1.70 6.18
CA LEU A 90 -10.65 1.48 5.96
C LEU A 90 -9.83 1.74 7.23
N THR A 91 -10.42 2.30 8.28
CA THR A 91 -9.73 2.55 9.54
C THR A 91 -9.24 1.25 10.16
N ARG A 92 -7.92 1.05 10.19
CA ARG A 92 -7.31 -0.18 10.71
C ARG A 92 -7.30 -0.18 12.24
N PHE A 93 -8.28 -0.81 12.86
CA PHE A 93 -8.29 -1.11 14.30
C PHE A 93 -7.43 -2.32 14.65
N HIS A 94 -6.81 -2.33 15.81
CA HIS A 94 -6.01 -3.44 16.33
C HIS A 94 -6.84 -4.35 17.25
N ARG A 95 -6.45 -5.63 17.38
CA ARG A 95 -7.09 -6.52 18.36
C ARG A 95 -6.77 -6.06 19.78
N PRO A 96 -7.69 -6.16 20.75
CA PRO A 96 -7.37 -5.98 22.16
C PRO A 96 -6.18 -6.87 22.58
#